data_AF-A0A093YPW3-F1
#
_entry.id   AF-A0A093YPW3-F1
#
_cell.length_a   1.000
_cell.length_b   1.000
_cell.length_c   1.000
_cell.angle_alpha   90.00
_cell.angle_beta   90.00
_cell.angle_gamma   90.00
#
_symmetry.space_group_name_H-M   'P 1'
#
loop_
_entity.id
_entity.type
_entity.pdbx_description
1 polymer ?
#
loop_
_entity_poly.entity_id
_entity_poly.type
_entity_poly.pdbx_seq_one_letter_code
_entity_poly.pdbx_strand_id
1 'polypeptide(L)'
;MSTMKILLTGANGYIGGAVLDSLLTDDFIRVNKSNVSALTRASGAASVKAKGLEPIIFNSLDDTDVLAELASQHDIVIHCASGFHTLSARALILGLAQRKKQTGNDVYYIHTSGTSNIADRPISKTFSESNYPLSDKDDMFSYLKSRDSAVPYAQRTSDVVVTEVGVEYGVKTYIMMSPSLYGIGTDPLHEFCHTPILVRKSILLGNTPVVSDGAGSWDNLHVLDMARAYKLVLSKILSGAGADIPHGKDGVYFLQDGNHTWLELAQMVAKAGVEAGALKTTELKQLSLEEATRVLTGGRNLLAEIGWASNARTSGDKIRALGWAPLRSADFETHAALDWVNILADIKAKEAVANSTR
;
A
#
# COMPACT_ATOMS: atom_id res chain seq x y z
N MET A 1 -24.94 10.21 19.45
CA MET A 1 -24.57 9.96 18.03
C MET A 1 -24.30 8.47 17.91
N SER A 2 -24.96 7.76 16.99
CA SER A 2 -24.61 6.35 16.76
C SER A 2 -23.17 6.29 16.28
N THR A 3 -22.31 5.60 17.04
CA THR A 3 -20.89 5.51 16.73
C THR A 3 -20.71 4.57 15.53
N MET A 4 -20.17 5.11 14.43
CA MET A 4 -20.00 4.36 13.18
C MET A 4 -19.13 3.11 13.40
N LYS A 5 -19.54 1.98 12.81
CA LYS A 5 -18.79 0.73 12.83
C LYS A 5 -17.80 0.67 11.68
N ILE A 6 -16.56 0.29 11.99
CA ILE A 6 -15.42 0.26 11.05
C ILE A 6 -14.98 -1.18 10.85
N LEU A 7 -14.91 -1.63 9.61
CA LEU A 7 -14.27 -2.89 9.23
C LEU A 7 -12.89 -2.61 8.63
N LEU A 8 -11.82 -3.05 9.31
CA LEU A 8 -10.45 -2.98 8.80
C LEU A 8 -10.00 -4.36 8.32
N THR A 9 -9.73 -4.48 7.02
CA THR A 9 -9.11 -5.69 6.47
C THR A 9 -7.60 -5.57 6.41
N GLY A 10 -6.87 -6.68 6.57
CA GLY A 10 -5.41 -6.66 6.51
C GLY A 10 -4.76 -6.01 7.74
N ALA A 11 -5.46 -6.01 8.87
CA ALA A 11 -5.08 -5.35 10.13
C ALA A 11 -3.73 -5.81 10.73
N ASN A 12 -3.19 -6.94 10.28
CA ASN A 12 -1.91 -7.50 10.71
C ASN A 12 -0.80 -7.37 9.64
N GLY A 13 -1.09 -6.79 8.48
CA GLY A 13 -0.10 -6.56 7.43
C GLY A 13 0.71 -5.29 7.64
N TYR A 14 1.67 -5.02 6.77
CA TYR A 14 2.52 -3.83 6.84
C TYR A 14 1.73 -2.51 6.79
N ILE A 15 0.84 -2.35 5.80
CA ILE A 15 -0.01 -1.16 5.65
C ILE A 15 -1.13 -1.17 6.70
N GLY A 16 -1.95 -2.22 6.73
CA GLY A 16 -3.13 -2.27 7.59
C GLY A 16 -2.80 -2.28 9.08
N GLY A 17 -1.66 -2.84 9.48
CA GLY A 17 -1.17 -2.79 10.85
C GLY A 17 -0.73 -1.40 11.26
N ALA A 18 0.00 -0.68 10.40
CA ALA A 18 0.38 0.71 10.64
C ALA A 18 -0.86 1.62 10.71
N VAL A 19 -1.84 1.41 9.82
CA VAL A 19 -3.14 2.09 9.87
C VAL A 19 -3.82 1.82 11.21
N LEU A 20 -3.94 0.55 11.63
CA LEU A 20 -4.56 0.21 12.92
C LEU A 20 -3.87 0.92 14.09
N ASP A 21 -2.54 0.92 14.15
CA ASP A 21 -1.82 1.62 15.23
C ASP A 21 -2.05 3.13 15.20
N SER A 22 -2.04 3.73 14.01
CA SER A 22 -2.35 5.14 13.86
C SER A 22 -3.76 5.44 14.36
N LEU A 23 -4.76 4.64 13.97
CA LEU A 23 -6.15 4.80 14.42
C LEU A 23 -6.29 4.69 15.93
N LEU A 24 -5.59 3.74 16.57
CA LEU A 24 -5.66 3.55 18.03
C LEU A 24 -4.98 4.67 18.85
N THR A 25 -4.22 5.57 18.20
CA THR A 25 -3.73 6.80 18.84
C THR A 25 -4.79 7.89 18.95
N ASP A 26 -5.90 7.77 18.22
CA ASP A 26 -7.01 8.71 18.29
C ASP A 26 -7.90 8.38 19.51
N ASP A 27 -8.16 9.35 20.37
CA ASP A 27 -8.92 9.12 21.60
C ASP A 27 -10.36 8.68 21.34
N PHE A 28 -11.00 9.22 20.29
CA PHE A 28 -12.36 8.81 19.96
C PHE A 28 -12.38 7.35 19.51
N ILE A 29 -11.46 6.93 18.64
CA ILE A 29 -11.35 5.53 18.22
C ILE A 29 -10.97 4.63 19.39
N ARG A 30 -9.99 5.04 20.21
CA ARG A 30 -9.50 4.25 21.34
C ARG A 30 -10.57 4.00 22.39
N VAL A 31 -11.43 4.99 22.67
CA VAL A 31 -12.58 4.84 23.57
C VAL A 31 -13.70 4.01 22.92
N ASN A 32 -13.89 4.13 21.61
CA ASN A 32 -14.93 3.40 20.85
C ASN A 32 -14.37 2.18 20.10
N LYS A 33 -13.34 1.56 20.65
CA LYS A 33 -12.58 0.49 19.98
C LYS A 33 -13.41 -0.75 19.68
N SER A 34 -14.47 -0.99 20.45
CA SER A 34 -15.46 -2.05 20.19
C SER A 34 -16.20 -1.89 18.86
N ASN A 35 -16.14 -0.71 18.23
CA ASN A 35 -16.70 -0.47 16.90
C ASN A 35 -15.72 -0.76 15.77
N VAL A 36 -14.47 -1.13 16.07
CA VAL A 36 -13.48 -1.52 15.07
C VAL A 36 -13.42 -3.03 15.01
N SER A 37 -13.82 -3.59 13.87
CA SER A 37 -13.68 -5.00 13.54
C SER A 37 -12.45 -5.20 12.68
N ALA A 38 -11.55 -6.09 13.07
CA ALA A 38 -10.33 -6.37 12.34
C ALA A 38 -10.43 -7.75 11.66
N LEU A 39 -10.50 -7.75 10.32
CA LEU A 39 -10.57 -8.96 9.51
C LEU A 39 -9.15 -9.44 9.15
N THR A 40 -8.84 -10.68 9.53
CA THR A 40 -7.54 -11.30 9.26
C THR A 40 -7.66 -12.81 9.06
N ARG A 41 -6.64 -13.41 8.44
CA ARG A 41 -6.48 -14.86 8.43
C ARG A 41 -6.10 -15.35 9.82
N ALA A 42 -6.26 -16.64 10.11
CA ALA A 42 -5.92 -17.22 11.41
C ALA A 42 -4.49 -16.87 11.89
N SER A 43 -3.52 -16.77 10.98
CA SER A 43 -2.14 -16.40 11.29
C SER A 43 -1.97 -14.97 11.83
N GLY A 44 -2.89 -14.05 11.55
CA GLY A 44 -2.83 -12.67 12.05
C GLY A 44 -3.61 -12.42 13.34
N ALA A 45 -4.37 -13.40 13.82
CA ALA A 45 -5.29 -13.25 14.95
C ALA A 45 -4.58 -12.78 16.24
N ALA A 46 -3.42 -13.36 16.54
CA ALA A 46 -2.65 -13.02 17.75
C ALA A 46 -2.18 -11.56 17.74
N SER A 47 -1.74 -11.04 16.59
CA SER A 47 -1.30 -9.64 16.45
C SER A 47 -2.46 -8.66 16.70
N VAL A 48 -3.64 -8.97 16.16
CA VAL A 48 -4.86 -8.17 16.37
C VAL A 48 -5.30 -8.20 17.85
N LYS A 49 -5.28 -9.38 18.49
CA LYS A 49 -5.58 -9.52 19.93
C LYS A 49 -4.61 -8.77 20.82
N ALA A 50 -3.32 -8.78 20.50
CA ALA A 50 -2.30 -8.01 21.23
C ALA A 50 -2.58 -6.50 21.19
N LYS A 51 -3.22 -6.02 20.11
CA LYS A 51 -3.70 -4.64 20.00
C LYS A 51 -5.03 -4.41 20.69
N GLY A 52 -5.61 -5.43 21.34
CA GLY A 52 -6.85 -5.40 22.11
C GLY A 52 -8.12 -5.26 21.28
N LEU A 53 -8.11 -5.78 20.05
CA LEU A 53 -9.31 -5.97 19.21
C LEU A 53 -9.60 -7.47 19.12
N GLU A 54 -10.87 -7.82 18.95
CA GLU A 54 -11.23 -9.20 18.60
C GLU A 54 -11.13 -9.40 17.08
N PRO A 55 -10.29 -10.33 16.59
CA PRO A 55 -10.16 -10.59 15.18
C PRO A 55 -11.36 -11.37 14.65
N ILE A 56 -11.88 -10.92 13.50
CA ILE A 56 -12.76 -11.72 12.67
C ILE A 56 -11.86 -12.58 11.76
N ILE A 57 -12.07 -13.88 11.79
CA ILE A 57 -11.28 -14.84 11.02
C ILE A 57 -12.01 -15.20 9.73
N PHE A 58 -11.28 -15.18 8.62
CA PHE A 58 -11.73 -15.65 7.32
C PHE A 58 -10.61 -16.40 6.58
N ASN A 59 -10.94 -17.10 5.50
CA ASN A 59 -9.97 -17.94 4.79
C ASN A 59 -9.25 -17.17 3.68
N SER A 60 -10.01 -16.61 2.73
CA SER A 60 -9.47 -15.94 1.54
C SER A 60 -10.26 -14.69 1.16
N LEU A 61 -9.61 -13.78 0.42
CA LEU A 61 -10.28 -12.66 -0.24
C LEU A 61 -11.26 -13.11 -1.33
N ASP A 62 -11.18 -14.38 -1.76
CA ASP A 62 -12.15 -15.03 -2.64
C ASP A 62 -13.48 -15.36 -1.95
N ASP A 63 -13.56 -15.31 -0.61
CA ASP A 63 -14.79 -15.55 0.16
C ASP A 63 -15.71 -14.31 0.06
N THR A 64 -16.10 -13.92 -1.15
CA THR A 64 -16.78 -12.65 -1.44
C THR A 64 -18.12 -12.51 -0.71
N ASP A 65 -18.83 -13.61 -0.49
CA ASP A 65 -20.10 -13.60 0.24
C ASP A 65 -19.87 -13.22 1.71
N VAL A 66 -18.80 -13.74 2.32
CA VAL A 66 -18.40 -13.40 3.70
C VAL A 66 -17.99 -11.93 3.78
N LEU A 67 -17.24 -11.44 2.79
CA LEU A 67 -16.83 -10.04 2.73
C LEU A 67 -18.02 -9.08 2.58
N ALA A 68 -18.98 -9.42 1.71
CA ALA A 68 -20.19 -8.63 1.50
C ALA A 68 -21.08 -8.62 2.75
N GLU A 69 -21.29 -9.78 3.37
CA GLU A 69 -22.07 -9.88 4.61
C GLU A 69 -21.43 -9.05 5.72
N LEU A 70 -20.13 -9.21 5.97
CA LEU A 70 -19.41 -8.43 6.97
C LEU A 70 -19.52 -6.92 6.69
N ALA A 71 -19.28 -6.47 5.46
CA ALA A 71 -19.37 -5.06 5.12
C ALA A 71 -20.79 -4.50 5.31
N SER A 72 -21.84 -5.31 5.11
CA SER A 72 -23.23 -4.89 5.35
C SER A 72 -23.56 -4.58 6.81
N GLN A 73 -22.73 -5.05 7.74
CA GLN A 73 -22.86 -4.79 9.18
C GLN A 73 -22.03 -3.57 9.65
N HIS A 74 -21.34 -2.88 8.74
CA HIS A 74 -20.43 -1.77 9.05
C HIS A 74 -20.76 -0.52 8.25
N ASP A 75 -20.44 0.65 8.78
CA ASP A 75 -20.68 1.94 8.13
C ASP A 75 -19.45 2.39 7.31
N ILE A 76 -18.27 1.91 7.69
CA ILE A 76 -16.99 2.24 7.06
C ILE A 76 -16.19 0.95 6.83
N VAL A 77 -15.63 0.79 5.64
CA VAL A 77 -14.61 -0.24 5.35
C VAL A 77 -13.28 0.44 5.02
N ILE A 78 -12.21 0.00 5.67
CA ILE A 78 -10.83 0.34 5.34
C ILE A 78 -10.17 -0.93 4.78
N HIS A 79 -9.98 -0.96 3.47
CA HIS A 79 -9.46 -2.13 2.75
C HIS A 79 -7.95 -2.04 2.53
N CYS A 80 -7.18 -2.54 3.50
CA CYS A 80 -5.72 -2.63 3.41
C CYS A 80 -5.19 -4.04 3.06
N ALA A 81 -6.07 -5.02 2.82
CA ALA A 81 -5.66 -6.40 2.58
C ALA A 81 -5.02 -6.62 1.19
N SER A 82 -5.53 -5.95 0.14
CA SER A 82 -4.96 -6.00 -1.20
C SER A 82 -5.53 -4.89 -2.07
N GLY A 83 -4.66 -4.18 -2.80
CA GLY A 83 -5.07 -3.33 -3.92
C GLY A 83 -5.19 -4.08 -5.24
N PHE A 84 -4.85 -5.37 -5.29
CA PHE A 84 -4.81 -6.19 -6.52
C PHE A 84 -6.00 -7.14 -6.67
N HIS A 85 -6.92 -7.14 -5.71
CA HIS A 85 -7.99 -8.14 -5.64
C HIS A 85 -9.36 -7.49 -5.89
N THR A 86 -9.72 -7.37 -7.17
CA THR A 86 -10.93 -6.65 -7.61
C THR A 86 -12.22 -7.21 -7.02
N LEU A 87 -12.33 -8.54 -6.90
CA LEU A 87 -13.55 -9.19 -6.42
C LEU A 87 -13.82 -8.88 -4.94
N SER A 88 -12.78 -8.80 -4.10
CA SER A 88 -12.95 -8.44 -2.69
C SER A 88 -13.34 -6.98 -2.53
N ALA A 89 -12.74 -6.08 -3.32
CA ALA A 89 -13.10 -4.67 -3.30
C ALA A 89 -14.58 -4.47 -3.69
N ARG A 90 -15.01 -5.12 -4.78
CA ARG A 90 -16.42 -5.11 -5.22
C ARG A 90 -17.36 -5.65 -4.14
N ALA A 91 -17.05 -6.81 -3.55
CA ALA A 91 -17.88 -7.44 -2.52
C ALA A 91 -18.07 -6.53 -1.29
N LEU A 92 -16.99 -5.92 -0.81
CA LEU A 92 -17.03 -4.99 0.32
C LEU A 92 -17.90 -3.75 0.02
N ILE A 93 -17.80 -3.19 -1.19
CA ILE A 93 -18.62 -2.04 -1.60
C ILE A 93 -20.10 -2.44 -1.70
N LEU A 94 -20.41 -3.61 -2.27
CA LEU A 94 -21.79 -4.11 -2.35
C LEU A 94 -22.39 -4.37 -0.96
N GLY A 95 -21.60 -4.88 -0.01
CA GLY A 95 -22.01 -4.98 1.38
C GLY A 95 -22.34 -3.61 2.00
N LEU A 96 -21.45 -2.62 1.82
CA LEU A 96 -21.72 -1.24 2.26
C LEU A 96 -22.99 -0.66 1.61
N ALA A 97 -23.25 -0.95 0.33
CA ALA A 97 -24.48 -0.53 -0.33
C ALA A 97 -25.74 -1.11 0.36
N GLN A 98 -25.68 -2.36 0.82
CA GLN A 98 -26.75 -2.96 1.62
C GLN A 98 -26.92 -2.24 2.96
N ARG A 99 -25.81 -1.92 3.66
CA ARG A 99 -25.85 -1.12 4.89
C ARG A 99 -26.54 0.22 4.67
N LYS A 100 -26.18 0.93 3.59
CA LYS A 100 -26.80 2.20 3.21
C LYS A 100 -28.30 2.05 3.02
N LYS A 101 -28.74 1.04 2.28
CA LYS A 101 -30.16 0.75 2.06
C LYS A 101 -30.91 0.45 3.37
N GLN A 102 -30.28 -0.27 4.31
CA GLN A 102 -30.89 -0.64 5.59
C GLN A 102 -31.02 0.54 6.56
N THR A 103 -30.03 1.43 6.59
CA THR A 103 -29.92 2.49 7.60
C THR A 103 -30.34 3.87 7.10
N GLY A 104 -30.33 4.09 5.78
CA GLY A 104 -30.50 5.41 5.16
C GLY A 104 -29.28 6.33 5.31
N ASN A 105 -28.23 5.90 6.01
CA ASN A 105 -27.05 6.73 6.29
C ASN A 105 -26.00 6.60 5.19
N ASP A 106 -25.09 7.57 5.12
CA ASP A 106 -23.90 7.47 4.27
C ASP A 106 -22.94 6.40 4.78
N VAL A 107 -22.28 5.75 3.82
CA VAL A 107 -21.30 4.67 4.02
C VAL A 107 -20.03 4.97 3.23
N TYR A 108 -18.90 4.51 3.74
CA TYR A 108 -17.59 4.97 3.28
C TYR A 108 -16.64 3.80 3.04
N TYR A 109 -15.91 3.84 1.92
CA TYR A 109 -14.94 2.83 1.54
C TYR A 109 -13.58 3.48 1.27
N ILE A 110 -12.58 3.13 2.08
CA ILE A 110 -11.19 3.62 1.94
C ILE A 110 -10.34 2.45 1.41
N HIS A 111 -9.75 2.62 0.24
CA HIS A 111 -9.05 1.58 -0.52
C HIS A 111 -7.54 1.83 -0.56
N THR A 112 -6.73 0.81 -0.29
CA THR A 112 -5.28 0.86 -0.53
C THR A 112 -4.96 0.61 -2.00
N SER A 113 -4.20 1.52 -2.61
CA SER A 113 -3.68 1.39 -3.98
C SER A 113 -2.21 1.83 -4.04
N GLY A 114 -1.60 1.75 -5.23
CA GLY A 114 -0.18 2.07 -5.45
C GLY A 114 0.10 2.83 -6.75
N THR A 115 1.14 3.68 -6.76
CA THR A 115 1.52 4.48 -7.94
C THR A 115 2.04 3.66 -9.12
N SER A 116 2.22 2.35 -8.94
CA SER A 116 2.38 1.41 -10.05
C SER A 116 1.23 1.51 -11.09
N ASN A 117 0.05 1.99 -10.67
CA ASN A 117 -1.08 2.25 -11.55
C ASN A 117 -0.81 3.32 -12.62
N ILE A 118 0.07 4.28 -12.34
CA ILE A 118 0.38 5.37 -13.26
C ILE A 118 1.75 5.18 -13.94
N ALA A 119 2.51 4.16 -13.53
CA ALA A 119 3.87 3.92 -14.01
C ALA A 119 3.97 3.81 -15.53
N ASP A 120 5.02 4.41 -16.10
CA ASP A 120 5.34 4.30 -17.52
C ASP A 120 6.21 3.07 -17.84
N ARG A 121 6.65 2.94 -19.09
CA ARG A 121 7.44 1.81 -19.58
C ARG A 121 8.60 2.29 -20.46
N PRO A 122 9.68 2.81 -19.83
CA PRO A 122 10.74 3.51 -20.54
C PRO A 122 11.68 2.59 -21.33
N ILE A 123 11.74 1.30 -20.99
CA ILE A 123 12.61 0.33 -21.67
C ILE A 123 11.91 -0.21 -22.92
N SER A 124 10.68 -0.72 -22.77
CA SER A 124 9.90 -1.27 -23.88
C SER A 124 9.29 -0.20 -24.76
N LYS A 125 9.17 1.04 -24.26
CA LYS A 125 8.55 2.19 -24.93
C LYS A 125 7.10 1.94 -25.36
N THR A 126 6.44 0.95 -24.76
CA THR A 126 5.03 0.65 -25.07
C THR A 126 4.07 1.69 -24.49
N PHE A 127 4.50 2.43 -23.46
CA PHE A 127 3.81 3.61 -22.96
C PHE A 127 4.81 4.55 -22.27
N SER A 128 4.73 5.85 -22.58
CA SER A 128 5.54 6.89 -21.95
C SER A 128 4.63 8.00 -21.45
N GLU A 129 4.88 8.48 -20.23
CA GLU A 129 4.11 9.57 -19.62
C GLU A 129 4.96 10.85 -19.63
N SER A 130 4.51 11.85 -20.38
CA SER A 130 5.20 13.14 -20.49
C SER A 130 4.79 14.12 -19.40
N ASN A 131 3.68 13.88 -18.69
CA ASN A 131 3.05 14.86 -17.81
C ASN A 131 3.41 14.67 -16.33
N TYR A 132 4.44 13.89 -16.01
CA TYR A 132 4.89 13.77 -14.63
C TYR A 132 5.41 15.12 -14.06
N PRO A 133 5.15 15.43 -12.78
CA PRO A 133 4.33 14.65 -11.86
C PRO A 133 2.82 14.78 -12.15
N LEU A 134 2.07 13.68 -12.05
CA LEU A 134 0.60 13.72 -12.19
C LEU A 134 -0.03 14.28 -10.91
N SER A 135 -1.01 15.19 -11.01
CA SER A 135 -1.69 15.73 -9.84
C SER A 135 -2.97 14.97 -9.51
N ASP A 136 -3.23 14.73 -8.23
CA ASP A 136 -4.51 14.16 -7.82
C ASP A 136 -5.69 15.13 -8.01
N LYS A 137 -5.45 16.39 -8.41
CA LYS A 137 -6.48 17.36 -8.86
C LYS A 137 -6.92 17.18 -10.31
N ASP A 138 -6.17 16.44 -11.12
CA ASP A 138 -6.56 16.11 -12.48
C ASP A 138 -7.67 15.03 -12.49
N ASP A 139 -8.27 14.77 -13.65
CA ASP A 139 -9.26 13.69 -13.82
C ASP A 139 -8.58 12.31 -13.81
N MET A 140 -8.15 11.91 -12.62
CA MET A 140 -7.45 10.66 -12.39
C MET A 140 -8.33 9.43 -12.65
N PHE A 141 -9.65 9.52 -12.45
CA PHE A 141 -10.54 8.40 -12.75
C PHE A 141 -10.56 8.09 -14.26
N SER A 142 -10.77 9.11 -15.11
CA SER A 142 -10.75 8.92 -16.56
C SER A 142 -9.37 8.48 -17.05
N TYR A 143 -8.29 9.03 -16.46
CA TYR A 143 -6.92 8.60 -16.75
C TYR A 143 -6.72 7.11 -16.46
N LEU A 144 -7.05 6.65 -15.25
CA LEU A 144 -6.89 5.25 -14.85
C LEU A 144 -7.76 4.33 -15.70
N LYS A 145 -9.02 4.70 -15.96
CA LYS A 145 -9.93 3.92 -16.81
C LYS A 145 -9.41 3.76 -18.24
N SER A 146 -8.88 4.83 -18.84
CA SER A 146 -8.28 4.79 -20.17
C SER A 146 -7.04 3.90 -20.21
N ARG A 147 -6.13 4.07 -19.24
CA ARG A 147 -4.92 3.25 -19.11
C ARG A 147 -5.25 1.77 -18.92
N ASP A 148 -6.26 1.43 -18.12
CA ASP A 148 -6.68 0.04 -17.87
C ASP A 148 -7.32 -0.59 -19.12
N SER A 149 -8.14 0.18 -19.85
CA SER A 149 -8.73 -0.27 -21.10
C SER A 149 -7.68 -0.58 -22.18
N ALA A 150 -6.58 0.18 -22.21
CA ALA A 150 -5.48 -0.03 -23.15
C ALA A 150 -4.59 -1.21 -22.75
N VAL A 151 -4.16 -1.27 -21.49
CA VAL A 151 -3.41 -2.42 -20.95
C VAL A 151 -3.86 -2.70 -19.52
N PRO A 152 -4.69 -3.73 -19.31
CA PRO A 152 -5.20 -4.08 -17.99
C PRO A 152 -4.07 -4.35 -17.00
N TYR A 153 -4.24 -3.82 -15.80
CA TYR A 153 -3.34 -4.07 -14.68
C TYR A 153 -4.17 -4.23 -13.42
N ALA A 154 -4.08 -5.38 -12.75
CA ALA A 154 -5.04 -5.79 -11.72
C ALA A 154 -5.27 -4.73 -10.61
N GLN A 155 -4.25 -3.97 -10.23
CA GLN A 155 -4.42 -2.87 -9.26
C GLN A 155 -5.19 -1.69 -9.84
N ARG A 156 -4.95 -1.35 -11.11
CA ARG A 156 -5.68 -0.30 -11.83
C ARG A 156 -7.13 -0.73 -12.11
N THR A 157 -7.34 -1.98 -12.51
CA THR A 157 -8.69 -2.56 -12.66
C THR A 157 -9.47 -2.49 -11.35
N SER A 158 -8.81 -2.79 -10.22
CA SER A 158 -9.44 -2.69 -8.89
C SER A 158 -9.84 -1.26 -8.57
N ASP A 159 -8.98 -0.27 -8.79
CA ASP A 159 -9.29 1.15 -8.57
C ASP A 159 -10.46 1.63 -9.43
N VAL A 160 -10.49 1.26 -10.72
CA VAL A 160 -11.59 1.61 -11.63
C VAL A 160 -12.91 1.02 -11.11
N VAL A 161 -12.91 -0.27 -10.74
CA VAL A 161 -14.10 -0.95 -10.20
C VAL A 161 -14.53 -0.34 -8.87
N VAL A 162 -13.60 0.03 -7.99
CA VAL A 162 -13.91 0.71 -6.73
C VAL A 162 -14.70 1.99 -7.00
N THR A 163 -14.20 2.85 -7.88
CA THR A 163 -14.88 4.10 -8.21
C THR A 163 -16.22 3.86 -8.91
N GLU A 164 -16.29 2.98 -9.91
CA GLU A 164 -17.52 2.75 -10.68
C GLU A 164 -18.63 2.15 -9.82
N VAL A 165 -18.35 1.10 -9.07
CA VAL A 165 -19.32 0.45 -8.18
C VAL A 165 -19.70 1.38 -7.04
N GLY A 166 -18.73 2.14 -6.51
CA GLY A 166 -19.01 3.16 -5.50
C GLY A 166 -20.03 4.19 -5.97
N VAL A 167 -19.84 4.74 -7.17
CA VAL A 167 -20.76 5.70 -7.78
C VAL A 167 -22.12 5.06 -8.08
N GLU A 168 -22.14 3.86 -8.66
CA GLU A 168 -23.37 3.14 -9.02
C GLU A 168 -24.27 2.90 -7.81
N TYR A 169 -23.69 2.53 -6.66
CA TYR A 169 -24.43 2.16 -5.47
C TYR A 169 -24.44 3.24 -4.36
N GLY A 170 -23.93 4.44 -4.64
CA GLY A 170 -23.93 5.55 -3.70
C GLY A 170 -23.06 5.35 -2.46
N VAL A 171 -21.96 4.60 -2.60
CA VAL A 171 -20.92 4.42 -1.57
C VAL A 171 -19.82 5.45 -1.80
N LYS A 172 -19.43 6.19 -0.76
CA LYS A 172 -18.36 7.21 -0.88
C LYS A 172 -16.99 6.52 -0.85
N THR A 173 -16.28 6.53 -1.97
CA THR A 173 -14.99 5.83 -2.14
C THR A 173 -13.80 6.78 -2.12
N TYR A 174 -12.73 6.37 -1.43
CA TYR A 174 -11.46 7.07 -1.31
C TYR A 174 -10.34 6.09 -1.65
N ILE A 175 -9.57 6.35 -2.70
CA ILE A 175 -8.45 5.54 -3.15
C ILE A 175 -7.16 6.21 -2.67
N MET A 176 -6.53 5.58 -1.69
CA MET A 176 -5.30 6.04 -1.06
C MET A 176 -4.11 5.41 -1.79
N MET A 177 -3.58 6.13 -2.78
CA MET A 177 -2.54 5.61 -3.67
C MET A 177 -1.15 5.99 -3.13
N SER A 178 -0.40 4.97 -2.69
CA SER A 178 0.94 5.15 -2.11
C SER A 178 2.06 4.85 -3.10
N PRO A 179 3.21 5.53 -3.03
CA PRO A 179 4.34 5.26 -3.88
C PRO A 179 5.24 4.18 -3.26
N SER A 180 6.55 4.23 -3.47
CA SER A 180 7.47 3.33 -2.78
C SER A 180 7.41 3.58 -1.27
N LEU A 181 6.82 2.66 -0.53
CA LEU A 181 6.76 2.74 0.93
C LEU A 181 8.07 2.26 1.56
N TYR A 182 8.53 3.00 2.57
CA TYR A 182 9.70 2.66 3.37
C TYR A 182 9.43 2.81 4.88
N GLY A 183 10.39 2.34 5.67
CA GLY A 183 10.41 2.49 7.12
C GLY A 183 9.75 1.35 7.87
N ILE A 184 10.12 1.18 9.13
CA ILE A 184 9.61 0.08 9.96
C ILE A 184 8.28 0.48 10.59
N GLY A 185 7.24 -0.31 10.31
CA GLY A 185 5.91 -0.22 10.92
C GLY A 185 5.66 -1.39 11.87
N THR A 186 4.51 -2.03 11.72
CA THR A 186 4.14 -3.24 12.49
C THR A 186 4.83 -4.51 12.04
N ASP A 187 5.27 -4.54 10.78
CA ASP A 187 5.96 -5.66 10.18
C ASP A 187 7.40 -5.20 9.86
N PRO A 188 8.41 -5.68 10.61
CA PRO A 188 9.80 -5.29 10.40
C PRO A 188 10.40 -5.87 9.11
N LEU A 189 9.77 -6.87 8.49
CA LEU A 189 10.28 -7.52 7.28
C LEU A 189 9.66 -6.98 5.99
N HIS A 190 8.39 -6.56 6.07
CA HIS A 190 7.62 -5.86 5.03
C HIS A 190 7.97 -6.31 3.61
N GLU A 191 7.83 -7.62 3.39
CA GLU A 191 8.53 -8.40 2.36
C GLU A 191 8.20 -8.01 0.91
N PHE A 192 7.15 -7.22 0.70
CA PHE A 192 6.66 -6.80 -0.61
C PHE A 192 7.10 -5.39 -1.02
N CYS A 193 7.84 -4.67 -0.16
CA CYS A 193 8.37 -3.34 -0.46
C CYS A 193 9.71 -3.42 -1.21
N HIS A 194 10.05 -2.35 -1.95
CA HIS A 194 11.24 -2.36 -2.82
C HIS A 194 12.54 -2.58 -2.04
N THR A 195 12.76 -1.87 -0.93
CA THR A 195 14.01 -1.98 -0.15
C THR A 195 14.22 -3.39 0.43
N PRO A 196 13.25 -4.03 1.12
CA PRO A 196 13.41 -5.41 1.58
C PRO A 196 13.61 -6.44 0.47
N ILE A 197 12.99 -6.23 -0.69
CA ILE A 197 13.23 -7.09 -1.86
C ILE A 197 14.66 -6.90 -2.34
N LEU A 198 15.13 -5.66 -2.52
CA LEU A 198 16.52 -5.39 -2.91
C LEU A 198 17.50 -6.02 -1.94
N VAL A 199 17.35 -5.84 -0.62
CA VAL A 199 18.22 -6.46 0.39
C VAL A 199 18.31 -7.97 0.20
N ARG A 200 17.16 -8.67 0.10
CA ARG A 200 17.14 -10.14 -0.10
C ARG A 200 17.80 -10.55 -1.41
N LYS A 201 17.62 -9.77 -2.47
CA LYS A 201 18.23 -10.04 -3.77
C LYS A 201 19.72 -9.70 -3.78
N SER A 202 20.17 -8.71 -3.03
CA SER A 202 21.58 -8.40 -2.79
C SER A 202 22.29 -9.56 -2.10
N ILE A 203 21.67 -10.15 -1.08
CA ILE A 203 22.19 -11.35 -0.39
C ILE A 203 22.30 -12.51 -1.38
N LEU A 204 21.26 -12.76 -2.19
CA LEU A 204 21.24 -13.85 -3.16
C LEU A 204 22.30 -13.69 -4.26
N LEU A 205 22.52 -12.47 -4.74
CA LEU A 205 23.36 -12.18 -5.90
C LEU A 205 24.80 -11.82 -5.53
N GLY A 206 25.08 -11.49 -4.26
CA GLY A 206 26.35 -10.94 -3.79
C GLY A 206 26.54 -9.43 -4.06
N ASN A 207 25.65 -8.82 -4.84
CA ASN A 207 25.65 -7.41 -5.23
C ASN A 207 24.20 -6.91 -5.32
N THR A 208 23.97 -5.64 -5.02
CA THR A 208 22.63 -5.05 -5.17
C THR A 208 22.26 -4.88 -6.64
N PRO A 209 21.10 -5.41 -7.08
CA PRO A 209 20.68 -5.28 -8.48
C PRO A 209 20.10 -3.90 -8.79
N VAL A 210 20.27 -3.45 -10.03
CA VAL A 210 19.58 -2.29 -10.62
C VAL A 210 19.17 -2.63 -12.06
N VAL A 211 17.97 -2.23 -12.48
CA VAL A 211 17.47 -2.53 -13.83
C VAL A 211 17.90 -1.43 -14.80
N SER A 212 18.49 -1.82 -15.94
CA SER A 212 19.05 -0.87 -16.91
C SER A 212 19.99 0.14 -16.23
N ASP A 213 19.93 1.42 -16.55
CA ASP A 213 20.69 2.50 -15.91
C ASP A 213 20.09 2.98 -14.57
N GLY A 214 18.91 2.48 -14.19
CA GLY A 214 18.21 2.89 -12.99
C GLY A 214 17.66 4.33 -13.04
N ALA A 215 17.52 4.93 -14.23
CA ALA A 215 17.15 6.33 -14.38
C ALA A 215 15.67 6.63 -14.07
N GLY A 216 14.80 5.60 -14.07
CA GLY A 216 13.40 5.76 -13.69
C GLY A 216 13.26 6.28 -12.26
N SER A 217 12.26 7.13 -12.02
CA SER A 217 12.09 7.81 -10.73
C SER A 217 10.68 7.64 -10.17
N TRP A 218 10.63 7.29 -8.88
CA TRP A 218 9.40 7.13 -8.11
C TRP A 218 9.41 8.08 -6.91
N ASP A 219 8.21 8.48 -6.49
CA ASP A 219 8.06 9.07 -5.17
C ASP A 219 8.33 8.02 -4.08
N ASN A 220 8.54 8.49 -2.85
CA ASN A 220 8.61 7.64 -1.66
C ASN A 220 7.79 8.23 -0.52
N LEU A 221 7.40 7.38 0.43
CA LEU A 221 6.67 7.79 1.62
C LEU A 221 6.92 6.82 2.79
N HIS A 222 7.16 7.37 3.99
CA HIS A 222 7.26 6.55 5.20
C HIS A 222 5.89 5.93 5.56
N VAL A 223 5.85 4.63 5.87
CA VAL A 223 4.60 3.88 6.16
C VAL A 223 3.75 4.51 7.28
N LEU A 224 4.38 5.05 8.32
CA LEU A 224 3.68 5.73 9.41
C LEU A 224 3.05 7.08 9.01
N ASP A 225 3.60 7.79 8.02
CA ASP A 225 2.99 9.00 7.47
C ASP A 225 1.83 8.68 6.55
N MET A 226 1.94 7.60 5.78
CA MET A 226 0.82 7.02 5.05
C MET A 226 -0.33 6.66 6.01
N ALA A 227 -0.05 5.97 7.12
CA ALA A 227 -1.06 5.63 8.12
C ALA A 227 -1.75 6.87 8.73
N ARG A 228 -1.01 7.96 8.96
CA ARG A 228 -1.57 9.26 9.39
C ARG A 228 -2.53 9.88 8.36
N ALA A 229 -2.30 9.68 7.07
CA ALA A 229 -3.24 10.11 6.03
C ALA A 229 -4.57 9.34 6.09
N TYR A 230 -4.52 8.00 6.29
CA TYR A 230 -5.74 7.20 6.52
C TYR A 230 -6.52 7.67 7.74
N LYS A 231 -5.81 7.90 8.86
CA LYS A 231 -6.41 8.45 10.08
C LYS A 231 -7.09 9.79 9.79
N LEU A 232 -6.44 10.72 9.08
CA LEU A 232 -7.01 12.02 8.76
C LEU A 232 -8.32 11.90 7.97
N VAL A 233 -8.35 11.08 6.92
CA VAL A 233 -9.56 10.84 6.12
C VAL A 233 -10.67 10.28 7.00
N LEU A 234 -10.37 9.29 7.84
CA LEU A 234 -11.34 8.72 8.77
C LEU A 234 -11.85 9.76 9.78
N SER A 235 -10.97 10.58 10.38
CA SER A 235 -11.35 11.62 11.33
C SER A 235 -12.30 12.64 10.70
N LYS A 236 -12.08 13.03 9.43
CA LYS A 236 -13.00 13.91 8.68
C LYS A 236 -14.37 13.27 8.45
N ILE A 237 -14.40 11.97 8.14
CA ILE A 237 -15.66 11.21 8.00
C ILE A 237 -16.42 11.20 9.33
N LEU A 238 -15.74 10.83 10.43
CA LEU A 238 -16.34 10.72 11.75
C LEU A 238 -16.81 12.06 12.34
N SER A 239 -16.17 13.17 11.96
CA SER A 239 -16.60 14.52 12.37
C SER A 239 -17.79 15.05 11.56
N GLY A 240 -18.36 14.27 10.63
CA GLY A 240 -19.44 14.69 9.75
C GLY A 240 -19.01 15.52 8.54
N ALA A 241 -17.71 15.81 8.40
CA ALA A 241 -17.14 16.52 7.24
C ALA A 241 -16.81 15.58 6.07
N GLY A 242 -17.23 14.31 6.14
CA GLY A 242 -16.97 13.31 5.10
C GLY A 242 -17.60 13.64 3.74
N ALA A 243 -18.70 14.41 3.73
CA ALA A 243 -19.31 14.91 2.50
C ALA A 243 -18.50 16.03 1.83
N ASP A 244 -17.62 16.70 2.58
CA ASP A 244 -16.85 17.86 2.10
C ASP A 244 -15.48 17.47 1.54
N ILE A 245 -15.11 16.18 1.61
CA ILE A 245 -13.86 15.66 1.05
C ILE A 245 -14.12 14.94 -0.28
N PRO A 246 -13.32 15.20 -1.34
CA PRO A 246 -13.48 14.57 -2.66
C PRO A 246 -13.59 13.03 -2.58
N HIS A 247 -14.57 12.45 -3.27
CA HIS A 247 -14.83 11.01 -3.26
C HIS A 247 -15.34 10.54 -4.63
N GLY A 248 -15.50 9.22 -4.81
CA GLY A 248 -15.99 8.66 -6.07
C GLY A 248 -15.01 8.90 -7.20
N LYS A 249 -15.44 9.60 -8.27
CA LYS A 249 -14.58 9.95 -9.41
C LYS A 249 -13.45 10.91 -9.05
N ASP A 250 -13.67 11.76 -8.05
CA ASP A 250 -12.65 12.67 -7.52
C ASP A 250 -11.94 12.09 -6.29
N GLY A 251 -12.16 10.81 -5.98
CA GLY A 251 -11.71 10.16 -4.75
C GLY A 251 -10.29 9.58 -4.77
N VAL A 252 -9.47 9.87 -5.79
CA VAL A 252 -8.06 9.46 -5.80
C VAL A 252 -7.23 10.46 -5.01
N TYR A 253 -6.39 9.95 -4.10
CA TYR A 253 -5.44 10.71 -3.29
C TYR A 253 -4.04 10.14 -3.47
N PHE A 254 -3.10 10.97 -3.93
CA PHE A 254 -1.69 10.58 -3.94
C PHE A 254 -1.05 10.87 -2.59
N LEU A 255 -0.44 9.85 -1.98
CA LEU A 255 0.24 9.96 -0.70
C LEU A 255 1.75 9.98 -0.94
N GLN A 256 2.31 11.14 -1.28
CA GLN A 256 3.74 11.27 -1.55
C GLN A 256 4.43 12.23 -0.58
N ASP A 257 5.75 12.07 -0.44
CA ASP A 257 6.64 13.00 0.24
C ASP A 257 7.91 13.29 -0.57
N GLY A 258 8.89 12.38 -0.54
CA GLY A 258 10.15 12.49 -1.26
C GLY A 258 10.13 11.80 -2.62
N ASN A 259 11.26 11.81 -3.31
CA ASN A 259 11.49 11.03 -4.54
C ASN A 259 12.87 10.37 -4.53
N HIS A 260 13.03 9.38 -5.41
CA HIS A 260 14.29 8.71 -5.68
C HIS A 260 14.27 8.15 -7.11
N THR A 261 15.46 7.98 -7.67
CA THR A 261 15.71 7.10 -8.81
C THR A 261 15.92 5.66 -8.33
N TRP A 262 15.69 4.69 -9.21
CA TRP A 262 16.03 3.30 -8.92
C TRP A 262 17.53 3.12 -8.65
N LEU A 263 18.37 3.92 -9.30
CA LEU A 263 19.81 3.97 -9.07
C LEU A 263 20.14 4.43 -7.64
N GLU A 264 19.57 5.53 -7.17
CA GLU A 264 19.80 6.05 -5.81
C GLU A 264 19.38 5.05 -4.74
N LEU A 265 18.20 4.43 -4.89
CA LEU A 265 17.74 3.41 -3.94
C LEU A 265 18.67 2.18 -3.92
N ALA A 266 19.09 1.69 -5.10
CA ALA A 266 20.03 0.59 -5.19
C ALA A 266 21.40 0.93 -4.56
N GLN A 267 21.90 2.14 -4.76
CA GLN A 267 23.14 2.63 -4.15
C GLN A 267 23.02 2.71 -2.62
N MET A 268 21.89 3.21 -2.09
CA MET A 268 21.62 3.24 -0.66
C MET A 268 21.62 1.84 -0.06
N VAL A 269 20.93 0.89 -0.69
CA VAL A 269 20.91 -0.52 -0.24
C VAL A 269 22.29 -1.15 -0.30
N ALA A 270 23.06 -0.91 -1.36
CA ALA A 270 24.42 -1.43 -1.50
C ALA A 270 25.36 -0.90 -0.42
N LYS A 271 25.34 0.42 -0.18
CA LYS A 271 26.11 1.08 0.88
C LYS A 271 25.79 0.50 2.25
N ALA A 272 24.51 0.45 2.62
CA ALA A 272 24.07 -0.12 3.88
C ALA A 272 24.45 -1.60 4.05
N GLY A 273 24.45 -2.37 2.94
CA GLY A 273 24.86 -3.77 2.95
C GLY A 273 26.36 -3.98 3.21
N VAL A 274 27.22 -3.09 2.70
CA VAL A 274 28.65 -3.07 3.01
C VAL A 274 28.89 -2.67 4.47
N GLU A 275 28.22 -1.63 4.95
CA GLU A 275 28.30 -1.17 6.35
C GLU A 275 27.84 -2.26 7.34
N ALA A 276 26.83 -3.05 6.97
CA ALA A 276 26.38 -4.22 7.74
C ALA A 276 27.30 -5.45 7.63
N GLY A 277 28.35 -5.40 6.80
CA GLY A 277 29.27 -6.52 6.54
C GLY A 277 28.65 -7.67 5.73
N ALA A 278 27.49 -7.45 5.11
CA ALA A 278 26.78 -8.45 4.32
C ALA A 278 27.17 -8.45 2.84
N LEU A 279 27.68 -7.32 2.33
CA LEU A 279 28.21 -7.17 0.97
C LEU A 279 29.69 -6.79 1.00
N LYS A 280 30.42 -7.13 -0.06
CA LYS A 280 31.85 -6.81 -0.20
C LYS A 280 32.12 -5.51 -0.95
N THR A 281 31.14 -5.00 -1.68
CA THR A 281 31.28 -3.85 -2.58
C THR A 281 29.96 -3.10 -2.69
N THR A 282 30.05 -1.80 -2.99
CA THR A 282 28.91 -0.96 -3.35
C THR A 282 28.61 -0.99 -4.84
N GLU A 283 29.41 -1.71 -5.65
CA GLU A 283 29.15 -1.91 -7.07
C GLU A 283 27.82 -2.63 -7.30
N LEU A 284 26.98 -2.02 -8.13
CA LEU A 284 25.66 -2.55 -8.47
C LEU A 284 25.77 -3.60 -9.57
N LYS A 285 24.87 -4.59 -9.50
CA LYS A 285 24.66 -5.55 -10.59
C LYS A 285 23.60 -5.02 -11.52
N GLN A 286 24.02 -4.52 -12.69
CA GLN A 286 23.09 -4.13 -13.73
C GLN A 286 22.35 -5.35 -14.29
N LEU A 287 21.03 -5.27 -14.37
CA LEU A 287 20.16 -6.30 -14.94
C LEU A 287 19.47 -5.77 -16.20
N SER A 288 19.42 -6.60 -17.24
CA SER A 288 18.45 -6.43 -18.33
C SER A 288 17.02 -6.59 -17.81
N LEU A 289 16.02 -6.12 -18.58
CA LEU A 289 14.61 -6.31 -18.21
C LEU A 289 14.22 -7.79 -18.10
N GLU A 290 14.81 -8.65 -18.93
CA GLU A 290 14.59 -10.11 -18.88
C GLU A 290 15.17 -10.72 -17.60
N GLU A 291 16.37 -10.31 -17.18
CA GLU A 291 16.95 -10.75 -15.90
C GLU A 291 16.15 -10.24 -14.71
N ALA A 292 15.76 -8.96 -14.72
CA ALA A 292 14.92 -8.36 -13.69
C ALA A 292 13.58 -9.10 -13.55
N THR A 293 12.97 -9.49 -14.67
CA THR A 293 11.76 -10.31 -14.70
C THR A 293 11.95 -11.60 -13.91
N ARG A 294 13.03 -12.35 -14.18
CA ARG A 294 13.32 -13.61 -13.51
C ARG A 294 13.65 -13.42 -12.04
N VAL A 295 14.52 -12.45 -11.75
CA VAL A 295 15.13 -12.26 -10.43
C VAL A 295 14.21 -11.53 -9.44
N LEU A 296 13.58 -10.43 -9.87
CA LEU A 296 12.84 -9.53 -8.99
C LEU A 296 11.34 -9.86 -8.92
N THR A 297 10.77 -10.44 -9.97
CA THR A 297 9.30 -10.57 -10.07
C THR A 297 8.77 -11.98 -10.27
N GLY A 298 9.65 -12.98 -10.37
CA GLY A 298 9.25 -14.38 -10.56
C GLY A 298 8.56 -14.64 -11.90
N GLY A 299 8.97 -13.94 -12.97
CA GLY A 299 8.43 -14.14 -14.32
C GLY A 299 7.37 -13.14 -14.77
N ARG A 300 7.07 -12.11 -13.98
CA ARG A 300 6.00 -11.14 -14.29
C ARG A 300 6.57 -9.92 -15.03
N ASN A 301 6.73 -10.03 -16.35
CA ASN A 301 7.37 -9.02 -17.22
C ASN A 301 6.85 -7.60 -16.97
N LEU A 302 5.53 -7.42 -16.92
CA LEU A 302 4.94 -6.10 -16.72
C LEU A 302 5.40 -5.48 -15.40
N LEU A 303 5.36 -6.25 -14.31
CA LEU A 303 5.80 -5.81 -12.98
C LEU A 303 7.30 -5.52 -12.92
N ALA A 304 8.12 -6.18 -13.74
CA ALA A 304 9.55 -5.92 -13.78
C ALA A 304 9.84 -4.52 -14.31
N GLU A 305 9.17 -4.12 -15.39
CA GLU A 305 9.36 -2.78 -15.94
C GLU A 305 8.66 -1.73 -15.09
N ILE A 306 7.37 -1.91 -14.81
CA ILE A 306 6.61 -0.89 -14.08
C ILE A 306 7.06 -0.77 -12.64
N GLY A 307 7.52 -1.83 -12.00
CA GLY A 307 7.89 -1.81 -10.57
C GLY A 307 9.38 -1.63 -10.29
N TRP A 308 10.26 -1.65 -11.29
CA TRP A 308 11.72 -1.59 -11.05
C TRP A 308 12.52 -0.76 -12.05
N ALA A 309 11.88 -0.19 -13.08
CA ALA A 309 12.54 0.65 -14.08
C ALA A 309 11.76 1.91 -14.47
N SER A 310 10.46 1.97 -14.19
CA SER A 310 9.57 3.05 -14.63
C SER A 310 9.76 4.35 -13.85
N ASN A 311 9.09 5.38 -14.34
CA ASN A 311 8.74 6.58 -13.61
C ASN A 311 7.33 6.45 -13.01
N ALA A 312 7.12 6.94 -11.80
CA ALA A 312 5.80 7.11 -11.18
C ALA A 312 5.86 8.26 -10.16
N ARG A 313 5.70 9.49 -10.68
CA ARG A 313 5.81 10.73 -9.90
C ARG A 313 4.46 11.42 -9.78
N THR A 314 4.14 11.91 -8.60
CA THR A 314 2.80 12.38 -8.23
C THR A 314 2.84 13.68 -7.43
N SER A 315 1.74 14.43 -7.50
CA SER A 315 1.45 15.57 -6.63
C SER A 315 0.20 15.28 -5.82
N GLY A 316 0.40 15.04 -4.52
CA GLY A 316 -0.67 14.75 -3.56
C GLY A 316 -1.27 16.02 -2.97
N ASP A 317 -1.99 16.78 -3.78
CA ASP A 317 -2.49 18.10 -3.42
C ASP A 317 -3.76 18.03 -2.58
N LYS A 318 -4.65 17.07 -2.87
CA LYS A 318 -5.92 16.91 -2.14
C LYS A 318 -5.69 16.59 -0.67
N ILE A 319 -4.82 15.63 -0.36
CA ILE A 319 -4.58 15.23 1.04
C ILE A 319 -3.88 16.34 1.85
N ARG A 320 -2.98 17.10 1.21
CA ARG A 320 -2.32 18.26 1.82
C ARG A 320 -3.31 19.39 2.11
N ALA A 321 -4.26 19.64 1.21
CA ALA A 321 -5.34 20.60 1.44
C ALA A 321 -6.24 20.22 2.65
N LEU A 322 -6.29 18.94 3.03
CA LEU A 322 -6.98 18.49 4.25
C LEU A 322 -6.16 18.69 5.54
N GLY A 323 -4.91 19.15 5.43
CA GLY A 323 -4.00 19.39 6.55
C GLY A 323 -3.00 18.27 6.83
N TRP A 324 -2.85 17.30 5.92
CA TRP A 324 -1.80 16.29 6.05
C TRP A 324 -0.43 16.83 5.65
N ALA A 325 0.59 16.49 6.41
CA ALA A 325 1.99 16.72 6.08
C ALA A 325 2.84 15.53 6.57
N PRO A 326 3.85 15.07 5.84
CA PRO A 326 4.74 14.01 6.33
C PRO A 326 5.63 14.52 7.48
N LEU A 327 6.02 13.62 8.38
CA LEU A 327 6.90 13.91 9.53
C LEU A 327 8.21 13.12 9.51
N ARG A 328 8.34 12.13 8.62
CA ARG A 328 9.44 11.16 8.59
C ARG A 328 10.21 11.19 7.27
N SER A 329 10.22 12.33 6.60
CA SER A 329 10.97 12.55 5.36
C SER A 329 12.45 12.21 5.53
N ALA A 330 13.06 12.68 6.63
CA ALA A 330 14.47 12.43 6.95
C ALA A 330 14.80 10.95 7.17
N ASP A 331 13.81 10.13 7.56
CA ASP A 331 14.03 8.69 7.80
C ASP A 331 14.39 7.96 6.49
N PHE A 332 14.10 8.55 5.31
CA PHE A 332 14.46 7.94 4.03
C PHE A 332 15.96 7.71 3.91
N GLU A 333 16.81 8.60 4.41
CA GLU A 333 18.27 8.49 4.24
C GLU A 333 18.86 7.25 4.94
N THR A 334 18.19 6.73 5.96
CA THR A 334 18.71 5.66 6.83
C THR A 334 17.89 4.38 6.81
N HIS A 335 16.71 4.36 6.19
CA HIS A 335 15.78 3.23 6.26
C HIS A 335 16.40 1.90 5.82
N ALA A 336 17.22 1.91 4.75
CA ALA A 336 17.83 0.69 4.21
C ALA A 336 18.75 -0.01 5.23
N ALA A 337 19.40 0.74 6.12
CA ALA A 337 20.25 0.15 7.17
C ALA A 337 19.40 -0.66 8.19
N LEU A 338 18.23 -0.15 8.55
CA LEU A 338 17.30 -0.86 9.43
C LEU A 338 16.76 -2.13 8.76
N ASP A 339 16.49 -2.07 7.45
CA ASP A 339 16.04 -3.23 6.68
C ASP A 339 17.10 -4.34 6.67
N TRP A 340 18.38 -3.99 6.44
CA TRP A 340 19.50 -4.92 6.56
C TRP A 340 19.56 -5.58 7.93
N VAL A 341 19.49 -4.80 9.01
CA VAL A 341 19.54 -5.33 10.38
C VAL A 341 18.43 -6.35 10.62
N ASN A 342 17.18 -6.00 10.28
CA ASN A 342 16.02 -6.86 10.52
C ASN A 342 16.06 -8.14 9.66
N ILE A 343 16.43 -8.03 8.39
CA ILE A 343 16.46 -9.17 7.47
C ILE A 343 17.60 -10.13 7.83
N LEU A 344 18.78 -9.63 8.19
CA LEU A 344 19.88 -10.47 8.65
C LEU A 344 19.55 -11.18 9.97
N ALA A 345 18.84 -10.51 10.89
CA ALA A 345 18.38 -11.11 12.13
C ALA A 345 17.38 -12.26 11.88
N ASP A 346 16.41 -12.05 10.97
CA ASP A 346 15.43 -13.08 10.58
C ASP A 346 16.09 -14.30 9.93
N ILE A 347 17.05 -14.09 9.03
CA ILE A 347 17.81 -15.19 8.40
C ILE A 347 18.56 -16.00 9.46
N LYS A 348 19.30 -15.35 10.36
CA LYS A 348 20.03 -16.03 11.45
C LYS A 348 19.10 -16.82 12.36
N ALA A 349 17.92 -16.27 12.69
CA ALA A 349 16.94 -16.95 13.53
C ALA A 349 16.42 -18.23 12.84
N LYS A 350 16.11 -18.18 11.54
CA LYS A 350 15.67 -19.34 10.76
C LYS A 350 16.76 -20.42 10.64
N GLU A 351 18.01 -20.02 10.47
CA GLU A 351 19.16 -20.95 10.43
C GLU A 351 19.37 -21.65 11.78
N ALA A 352 19.25 -20.93 12.89
CA ALA A 352 19.38 -21.51 14.23
C ALA A 352 18.32 -22.60 14.50
N VAL A 353 17.07 -22.36 14.06
CA VAL A 353 15.99 -23.36 14.17
C VAL A 353 16.21 -24.57 13.26
N ALA A 354 16.69 -24.35 12.03
CA ALA A 354 17.00 -25.44 11.10
C ALA A 354 18.16 -26.32 11.61
N ASN A 355 19.11 -25.73 12.34
CA ASN A 355 20.25 -26.46 12.92
C ASN A 355 19.90 -27.17 14.23
N SER A 356 18.89 -26.72 14.99
CA SER A 356 18.45 -27.39 16.23
C SER A 356 17.47 -28.54 16.00
N THR A 357 16.94 -28.66 14.78
CA THR A 357 16.03 -29.74 14.34
C THR A 357 16.74 -30.85 13.55
N ARG A 358 18.05 -30.72 13.33
CA ARG A 358 18.96 -31.75 12.82
C ARG A 358 19.74 -32.37 13.97
#